data_AF-A0A955N0T6-F1
#
_entry.id   AF-A0A955N0T6-F1
#
_cell.length_a   1.000
_cell.length_b   1.000
_cell.length_c   1.000
_cell.angle_alpha   90.00
_cell.angle_beta   90.00
_cell.angle_gamma   90.00
#
_symmetry.space_group_name_H-M   'P 1'
#
loop_
_entity.id
_entity.type
_entity.pdbx_description
1 polymer ?
#
loop_
_entity_poly.entity_id
_entity_poly.type
_entity_poly.pdbx_seq_one_letter_code
_entity_poly.pdbx_strand_id
1 'polypeptide(L)'
;MNGVTVNFDPATDSLTDIRDAINRSVDTADARIDENGRLIIRSLTSQDVELANGTSNVLEALDLFHRIEGGDLGGGPLTPATTLASLGITGDAIVIDTGDQEYEIDLAGATDLAGVIAAVAASGAPVEAFINGAGNGLTFSATESVNSLEIRSLRKIFGSTALAPGTVNSGTTLASLGIASPGILEISNDGVVTQVDLTGAVSVEQVVDAINSQVNGVTATINADGTGIDLESAFLSS
;
A
#
# COMPACT_ATOMS: atom_id res chain seq x y z
N MET A 1 -15.94 16.24 -15.46
CA MET A 1 -14.51 16.50 -15.76
C MET A 1 -14.39 17.92 -16.32
N ASN A 2 -13.48 18.78 -15.84
CA ASN A 2 -13.37 20.18 -16.29
C ASN A 2 -14.68 20.99 -16.24
N GLY A 3 -15.51 20.77 -15.20
CA GLY A 3 -16.84 21.39 -15.09
C GLY A 3 -17.90 20.87 -16.08
N VAL A 4 -17.54 19.95 -16.97
CA VAL A 4 -18.46 19.29 -17.91
C VAL A 4 -19.11 18.09 -17.23
N THR A 5 -20.44 18.06 -17.28
CA THR A 5 -21.28 16.93 -16.86
C THR A 5 -21.57 16.06 -18.09
N VAL A 6 -21.23 14.78 -18.00
CA VAL A 6 -21.61 13.78 -19.01
C VAL A 6 -22.72 12.96 -18.39
N ASN A 7 -23.91 13.00 -19.00
CA ASN A 7 -25.05 12.19 -18.57
C ASN A 7 -25.06 10.88 -19.36
N PHE A 8 -25.27 9.78 -18.66
CA PHE A 8 -25.51 8.47 -19.26
C PHE A 8 -26.60 7.74 -18.47
N ASP A 9 -27.33 6.86 -19.16
CA ASP A 9 -28.33 5.98 -18.57
C ASP A 9 -27.77 4.55 -18.48
N PRO A 10 -27.43 4.05 -17.27
CA PRO A 10 -26.84 2.72 -17.12
C PRO A 10 -27.80 1.58 -17.52
N ALA A 11 -29.10 1.85 -17.70
CA ALA A 11 -30.06 0.85 -18.15
C ALA A 11 -30.10 0.69 -19.68
N THR A 12 -29.63 1.68 -20.44
CA THR A 12 -29.75 1.69 -21.90
C THR A 12 -28.44 1.93 -22.63
N ASP A 13 -27.48 2.63 -22.02
CA ASP A 13 -26.24 3.02 -22.66
C ASP A 13 -25.18 1.92 -22.49
N SER A 14 -24.58 1.51 -23.60
CA SER A 14 -23.45 0.58 -23.58
C SER A 14 -22.16 1.30 -23.20
N LEU A 15 -21.12 0.54 -22.84
CA LEU A 15 -19.78 1.11 -22.62
C LEU A 15 -19.24 1.86 -23.84
N THR A 16 -19.67 1.47 -25.05
CA THR A 16 -19.35 2.16 -26.31
C THR A 16 -20.02 3.53 -26.36
N ASP A 17 -21.29 3.61 -25.95
CA ASP A 17 -22.04 4.87 -25.91
C ASP A 17 -21.44 5.84 -24.87
N ILE A 18 -21.04 5.30 -23.71
CA ILE A 18 -20.38 6.07 -22.64
C ILE A 18 -19.01 6.57 -23.10
N ARG A 19 -18.17 5.72 -23.72
CA ARG A 19 -16.89 6.11 -24.33
C ARG A 19 -17.08 7.27 -25.31
N ASP A 20 -18.03 7.12 -26.22
CA ASP A 20 -18.28 8.09 -27.29
C ASP A 20 -18.86 9.40 -26.75
N ALA A 21 -19.67 9.34 -25.69
CA ALA A 21 -20.14 10.53 -24.98
C ALA A 21 -18.98 11.29 -24.33
N ILE A 22 -18.05 10.59 -23.67
CA ILE A 22 -16.88 11.21 -23.02
C ILE A 22 -15.97 11.89 -24.05
N ASN A 23 -15.60 11.17 -25.12
CA ASN A 23 -14.73 11.72 -26.17
C ASN A 23 -15.37 12.90 -26.93
N ARG A 24 -16.71 12.98 -26.95
CA ARG A 24 -17.44 14.09 -27.58
C ARG A 24 -17.61 15.28 -26.65
N SER A 25 -17.75 15.05 -25.35
CA SER A 25 -18.04 16.09 -24.36
C SER A 25 -16.78 16.68 -23.72
N VAL A 26 -15.65 15.99 -23.81
CA VAL A 26 -14.39 16.43 -23.18
C VAL A 26 -13.27 16.35 -24.22
N ASP A 27 -12.97 17.49 -24.86
CA ASP A 27 -11.99 17.58 -25.95
C ASP A 27 -10.57 17.12 -25.57
N THR A 28 -10.27 17.04 -24.27
CA THR A 28 -8.97 16.61 -23.71
C THR A 28 -8.96 15.19 -23.14
N ALA A 29 -10.09 14.48 -23.20
CA ALA A 29 -10.18 13.10 -22.75
C ALA A 29 -9.86 12.13 -23.90
N ASP A 30 -9.10 11.08 -23.58
CA ASP A 30 -8.92 9.89 -24.41
C ASP A 30 -9.61 8.71 -23.71
N ALA A 31 -10.89 8.52 -24.01
CA ALA A 31 -11.67 7.37 -23.56
C ALA A 31 -11.62 6.25 -24.60
N ARG A 32 -11.30 5.03 -24.16
CA ARG A 32 -11.15 3.84 -25.01
C ARG A 32 -11.68 2.60 -24.29
N ILE A 33 -12.05 1.58 -25.05
CA ILE A 33 -12.38 0.26 -24.50
C ILE A 33 -11.22 -0.66 -24.81
N ASP A 34 -10.67 -1.34 -23.80
CA ASP A 34 -9.56 -2.29 -23.99
C ASP A 34 -10.02 -3.62 -24.59
N GLU A 35 -9.07 -4.52 -24.82
CA GLU A 35 -9.32 -5.86 -25.35
C GLU A 35 -10.17 -6.74 -24.42
N ASN A 36 -10.28 -6.39 -23.14
CA ASN A 36 -11.07 -7.07 -22.13
C ASN A 36 -12.46 -6.45 -21.94
N GLY A 37 -12.83 -5.46 -22.75
CA GLY A 37 -14.14 -4.80 -22.69
C GLY A 37 -14.27 -3.75 -21.58
N ARG A 38 -13.15 -3.28 -21.01
CA ARG A 38 -13.13 -2.27 -19.93
C ARG A 38 -12.97 -0.86 -20.49
N LEU A 39 -13.70 0.09 -19.92
CA LEU A 39 -13.58 1.50 -20.27
C LEU A 39 -12.38 2.13 -19.56
N ILE A 40 -11.42 2.63 -20.33
CA ILE A 40 -10.24 3.37 -19.88
C ILE A 40 -10.41 4.84 -20.27
N ILE A 41 -10.17 5.77 -19.36
CA ILE A 41 -10.23 7.22 -19.63
C ILE A 41 -8.88 7.83 -19.24
N ARG A 42 -8.17 8.42 -20.21
CA ARG A 42 -6.91 9.16 -19.98
C ARG A 42 -7.15 10.64 -20.20
N SER A 43 -7.08 11.46 -19.16
CA SER A 43 -7.10 12.92 -19.28
C SER A 43 -5.69 13.42 -19.58
N LEU A 44 -5.48 14.08 -20.73
CA LEU A 44 -4.15 14.45 -21.22
C LEU A 44 -3.63 15.80 -20.70
N THR A 45 -4.27 16.44 -19.72
CA THR A 45 -3.75 17.69 -19.13
C THR A 45 -3.71 17.60 -17.60
N SER A 46 -2.50 17.35 -17.09
CA SER A 46 -2.15 17.28 -15.66
C SER A 46 -2.23 18.62 -14.90
N GLN A 47 -2.82 19.67 -15.49
CA GLN A 47 -2.79 21.03 -14.92
C GLN A 47 -4.10 21.51 -14.27
N ASP A 48 -5.21 20.79 -14.43
CA ASP A 48 -6.53 21.23 -13.91
C ASP A 48 -7.24 20.20 -13.00
N VAL A 49 -6.51 19.21 -12.46
CA VAL A 49 -7.05 18.33 -11.40
C VAL A 49 -6.51 18.79 -10.06
N GLU A 50 -6.83 20.03 -9.67
CA GLU A 50 -6.82 20.40 -8.26
C GLU A 50 -8.23 20.12 -7.72
N LEU A 51 -8.48 18.86 -7.33
CA LEU A 51 -9.71 18.45 -6.67
C LEU A 51 -9.58 18.73 -5.17
N ALA A 52 -10.15 19.86 -4.75
CA ALA A 52 -10.34 20.16 -3.34
C ALA A 52 -11.19 19.06 -2.69
N ASN A 53 -10.52 18.29 -1.82
CA ASN A 53 -11.09 17.44 -0.78
C ASN A 53 -12.02 16.31 -1.24
N GLY A 54 -11.42 15.16 -1.55
CA GLY A 54 -12.04 13.85 -1.39
C GLY A 54 -12.92 13.36 -2.55
N THR A 55 -12.58 12.17 -3.04
CA THR A 55 -13.39 11.23 -3.85
C THR A 55 -13.51 11.52 -5.36
N SER A 56 -12.85 10.69 -6.17
CA SER A 56 -13.15 10.51 -7.60
C SER A 56 -14.34 9.57 -7.74
N ASN A 57 -15.52 10.16 -7.62
CA ASN A 57 -16.87 9.59 -7.59
C ASN A 57 -17.27 8.66 -8.76
N VAL A 58 -16.51 8.58 -9.86
CA VAL A 58 -16.79 7.61 -10.94
C VAL A 58 -16.08 6.28 -10.72
N LEU A 59 -14.86 6.30 -10.18
CA LEU A 59 -14.10 5.08 -9.88
C LEU A 59 -14.60 4.42 -8.59
N GLU A 60 -15.03 5.22 -7.61
CA GLU A 60 -15.67 4.74 -6.37
C GLU A 60 -17.05 4.13 -6.65
N ALA A 61 -17.85 4.70 -7.55
CA ALA A 61 -19.16 4.14 -7.93
C ALA A 61 -19.09 2.83 -8.74
N LEU A 62 -17.94 2.53 -9.32
CA LEU A 62 -17.68 1.30 -10.09
C LEU A 62 -16.83 0.27 -9.31
N ASP A 63 -16.49 0.55 -8.05
CA ASP A 63 -15.61 -0.29 -7.22
C ASP A 63 -14.21 -0.54 -7.84
N LEU A 64 -13.74 0.43 -8.65
CA LEU A 64 -12.44 0.38 -9.34
C LEU A 64 -11.41 1.32 -8.69
N PHE A 65 -11.81 2.09 -7.68
CA PHE A 65 -10.93 2.97 -6.92
C PHE A 65 -10.37 2.23 -5.72
N HIS A 66 -9.10 1.86 -5.79
CA HIS A 66 -8.39 1.28 -4.66
C HIS A 66 -7.45 2.32 -4.06
N ARG A 67 -7.63 2.59 -2.76
CA ARG A 67 -6.82 3.53 -1.99
C ARG A 67 -6.45 2.90 -0.65
N ILE A 68 -5.16 3.00 -0.32
CA ILE A 68 -4.65 2.64 0.99
C ILE A 68 -4.33 3.95 1.71
N GLU A 69 -5.19 4.33 2.65
CA GLU A 69 -4.92 5.48 3.51
C GLU A 69 -3.88 5.11 4.57
N GLY A 70 -2.76 5.83 4.57
CA GLY A 70 -1.77 5.71 5.63
C GLY A 70 -2.28 6.28 6.95
N GLY A 71 -2.10 5.51 8.02
CA GLY A 71 -2.33 5.96 9.40
C GLY A 71 -1.26 6.95 9.89
N ASP A 72 -1.40 7.37 11.15
CA ASP A 72 -0.48 8.30 11.80
C ASP A 72 0.94 7.70 11.90
N LEU A 73 1.92 8.38 11.31
CA LEU A 73 3.34 8.03 11.33
C LEU A 73 4.10 8.65 12.49
N GLY A 74 3.44 9.49 13.32
CA GLY A 74 4.08 10.29 14.36
C GLY A 74 4.86 11.48 13.79
N GLY A 75 5.32 12.39 14.66
CA GLY A 75 6.21 13.49 14.28
C GLY A 75 5.54 14.83 13.95
N GLY A 76 4.22 14.98 14.15
CA GLY A 76 3.49 16.21 13.84
C GLY A 76 3.06 16.28 12.38
N PRO A 77 2.72 17.46 11.83
CA PRO A 77 2.32 17.58 10.44
C PRO A 77 3.49 17.19 9.53
N LEU A 78 3.32 16.10 8.81
CA LEU A 78 4.23 15.60 7.80
C LEU A 78 4.30 16.59 6.63
N THR A 79 5.49 16.74 6.10
CA THR A 79 5.78 17.49 4.89
C THR A 79 6.65 16.62 3.98
N PRO A 80 6.80 16.94 2.68
CA PRO A 80 7.73 16.23 1.82
C PRO A 80 9.17 16.22 2.37
N ALA A 81 9.55 17.23 3.15
CA ALA A 81 10.87 17.32 3.79
C ALA A 81 10.99 16.54 5.12
N THR A 82 9.90 15.94 5.62
CA THR A 82 9.96 15.13 6.85
C THR A 82 10.85 13.92 6.59
N THR A 83 11.91 13.80 7.38
CA THR A 83 12.94 12.77 7.16
C THR A 83 12.44 11.42 7.65
N LEU A 84 12.79 10.35 6.94
CA LEU A 84 12.45 8.99 7.36
C LEU A 84 13.05 8.70 8.74
N ALA A 85 14.26 9.17 8.99
CA ALA A 85 14.91 9.08 10.29
C ALA A 85 14.11 9.74 11.43
N SER A 86 13.46 10.89 11.18
CA SER A 86 12.62 11.56 12.20
C SER A 86 11.36 10.78 12.56
N LEU A 87 10.93 9.89 11.66
CA LEU A 87 9.79 8.99 11.83
C LEU A 87 10.24 7.60 12.33
N GLY A 88 11.54 7.39 12.56
CA GLY A 88 12.11 6.07 12.90
C GLY A 88 12.09 5.07 11.74
N ILE A 89 11.84 5.54 10.52
CA ILE A 89 11.72 4.73 9.31
C ILE A 89 13.12 4.56 8.69
N THR A 90 13.44 3.35 8.24
CA THR A 90 14.65 3.10 7.43
C THR A 90 14.24 2.77 6.00
N GLY A 91 14.80 3.51 5.05
CA GLY A 91 14.53 3.32 3.62
C GLY A 91 15.00 1.95 3.16
N ASP A 92 14.08 1.18 2.63
CA ASP A 92 14.27 -0.16 2.10
C ASP A 92 13.16 -0.45 1.09
N ALA A 93 13.26 -1.53 0.33
CA ALA A 93 12.28 -1.82 -0.70
C ALA A 93 10.85 -2.02 -0.15
N ILE A 94 9.87 -1.46 -0.87
CA ILE A 94 8.46 -1.85 -0.74
C ILE A 94 8.01 -2.56 -2.00
N VAL A 95 7.00 -3.41 -1.83
CA VAL A 95 6.36 -4.10 -2.94
C VAL A 95 4.95 -3.58 -3.06
N ILE A 96 4.59 -3.10 -4.25
CA ILE A 96 3.23 -2.67 -4.59
C ILE A 96 2.66 -3.67 -5.59
N ASP A 97 1.55 -4.29 -5.24
CA ASP A 97 0.78 -5.12 -6.16
C ASP A 97 -0.37 -4.33 -6.73
N THR A 98 -0.49 -4.31 -8.05
CA THR A 98 -1.63 -3.73 -8.75
C THR A 98 -2.23 -4.76 -9.71
N GLY A 99 -3.37 -5.34 -9.36
CA GLY A 99 -3.91 -6.49 -10.07
C GLY A 99 -2.94 -7.67 -10.02
N ASP A 100 -2.51 -8.15 -11.19
CA ASP A 100 -1.59 -9.29 -11.34
C ASP A 100 -0.11 -8.86 -11.54
N GLN A 101 0.20 -7.58 -11.34
CA GLN A 101 1.55 -7.03 -11.51
C GLN A 101 2.14 -6.63 -10.16
N GLU A 102 3.38 -7.06 -9.94
CA GLU A 102 4.18 -6.75 -8.75
C GLU A 102 5.24 -5.72 -9.10
N TYR A 103 5.37 -4.67 -8.29
CA TYR A 103 6.35 -3.61 -8.44
C TYR A 103 7.21 -3.50 -7.18
N GLU A 104 8.47 -3.90 -7.29
CA GLU A 104 9.46 -3.67 -6.23
C GLU A 104 10.05 -2.26 -6.38
N ILE A 105 9.93 -1.47 -5.32
CA ILE A 105 10.33 -0.06 -5.29
C ILE A 105 11.45 0.08 -4.29
N ASP A 106 12.66 0.28 -4.77
CA ASP A 106 13.84 0.53 -3.94
C ASP A 106 13.77 1.93 -3.30
N LEU A 107 13.78 1.98 -1.97
CA LEU A 107 13.82 3.21 -1.19
C LEU A 107 15.17 3.46 -0.51
N ALA A 108 16.22 2.71 -0.84
CA ALA A 108 17.54 2.88 -0.24
C ALA A 108 18.12 4.29 -0.43
N GLY A 109 17.70 4.99 -1.49
CA GLY A 109 18.06 6.39 -1.76
C GLY A 109 17.12 7.43 -1.12
N ALA A 110 16.01 7.03 -0.53
CA ALA A 110 15.04 7.95 0.05
C ALA A 110 15.44 8.34 1.48
N THR A 111 15.68 9.63 1.70
CA THR A 111 16.01 10.18 3.03
C THR A 111 14.82 10.85 3.71
N ASP A 112 13.80 11.19 2.95
CA ASP A 112 12.59 11.90 3.36
C ASP A 112 11.37 11.40 2.58
N LEU A 113 10.19 11.89 2.96
CA LEU A 113 8.93 11.53 2.29
C LEU A 113 8.91 11.95 0.82
N ALA A 114 9.60 13.03 0.43
CA ALA A 114 9.74 13.42 -0.96
C ALA A 114 10.50 12.36 -1.77
N GLY A 115 11.57 11.79 -1.20
CA GLY A 115 12.30 10.68 -1.78
C GLY A 115 11.45 9.43 -1.97
N VAL A 116 10.60 9.10 -0.99
CA VAL A 116 9.66 7.97 -1.11
C VAL A 116 8.64 8.21 -2.22
N ILE A 117 8.03 9.40 -2.24
CA ILE A 117 7.06 9.79 -3.28
C ILE A 117 7.70 9.74 -4.68
N ALA A 118 8.93 10.25 -4.81
CA ALA A 118 9.67 10.23 -6.07
C ALA A 118 10.03 8.82 -6.52
N ALA A 119 10.43 7.93 -5.60
CA ALA A 119 10.72 6.54 -5.91
C ALA A 119 9.48 5.79 -6.41
N VAL A 120 8.32 6.04 -5.79
CA VAL A 120 7.03 5.48 -6.25
C VAL A 120 6.67 6.00 -7.63
N ALA A 121 6.77 7.31 -7.87
CA ALA A 121 6.50 7.89 -9.18
C ALA A 121 7.46 7.37 -10.28
N ALA A 122 8.70 7.01 -9.92
CA ALA A 122 9.70 6.46 -10.83
C ALA A 122 9.58 4.94 -11.05
N SER A 123 8.81 4.23 -10.22
CA SER A 123 8.70 2.76 -10.25
C SER A 123 7.99 2.22 -11.50
N GLY A 124 7.19 3.05 -12.18
CA GLY A 124 6.32 2.62 -13.26
C GLY A 124 5.06 1.89 -12.78
N ALA A 125 4.85 1.75 -11.47
CA ALA A 125 3.58 1.29 -10.91
C ALA A 125 2.47 2.31 -11.23
N PRO A 126 1.24 1.85 -11.54
CA PRO A 126 0.10 2.75 -11.77
C PRO A 126 -0.47 3.26 -10.43
N VAL A 127 0.39 3.83 -9.60
CA VAL A 127 0.10 4.29 -8.24
C VAL A 127 0.77 5.63 -7.99
N GLU A 128 0.07 6.51 -7.29
CA GLU A 128 0.60 7.76 -6.78
C GLU A 128 0.68 7.69 -5.25
N ALA A 129 1.78 8.19 -4.69
CA ALA A 129 1.97 8.35 -3.25
C ALA A 129 1.90 9.83 -2.87
N PHE A 130 1.18 10.16 -1.79
CA PHE A 130 1.05 11.53 -1.30
C PHE A 130 0.75 11.56 0.20
N ILE A 131 1.06 12.68 0.86
CA ILE A 131 0.72 12.88 2.27
C ILE A 131 -0.80 13.06 2.39
N ASN A 132 -1.43 12.31 3.30
CA ASN A 132 -2.88 12.33 3.48
C ASN A 132 -3.40 13.73 3.88
N GLY A 133 -4.71 13.96 3.72
CA GLY A 133 -5.32 15.25 4.04
C GLY A 133 -5.22 15.64 5.52
N ALA A 134 -5.03 14.67 6.41
CA ALA A 134 -4.78 14.89 7.83
C ALA A 134 -3.32 15.31 8.13
N GLY A 135 -2.42 15.22 7.15
CA GLY A 135 -1.01 15.56 7.29
C GLY A 135 -0.24 14.64 8.20
N ASN A 136 -0.72 13.43 8.50
CA ASN A 136 -0.09 12.53 9.46
C ASN A 136 0.28 11.16 8.90
N GLY A 137 -0.04 10.87 7.63
CA GLY A 137 0.27 9.59 7.00
C GLY A 137 0.60 9.72 5.51
N LEU A 138 1.16 8.65 4.93
CA LEU A 138 1.43 8.51 3.50
C LEU A 138 0.36 7.62 2.87
N THR A 139 -0.40 8.17 1.92
CA THR A 139 -1.46 7.49 1.17
C THR A 139 -0.95 7.04 -0.18
N PHE A 140 -1.43 5.88 -0.63
CA PHE A 140 -1.20 5.36 -1.98
C PHE A 140 -2.54 5.20 -2.69
N SER A 141 -2.62 5.67 -3.92
CA SER A 141 -3.82 5.62 -4.75
C SER A 141 -3.47 5.08 -6.12
N ALA A 142 -4.25 4.12 -6.62
CA ALA A 142 -4.14 3.72 -8.01
C ALA A 142 -4.46 4.91 -8.94
N THR A 143 -3.69 5.08 -10.00
CA THR A 143 -3.87 6.13 -11.02
C THR A 143 -4.67 5.63 -12.24
N GLU A 144 -4.88 4.32 -12.34
CA GLU A 144 -5.77 3.69 -13.31
C GLU A 144 -6.63 2.59 -12.66
N SER A 145 -7.61 2.06 -13.38
CA SER A 145 -8.49 0.99 -12.89
C SER A 145 -7.72 -0.32 -12.74
N VAL A 146 -7.53 -0.75 -11.50
CA VAL A 146 -6.88 -2.00 -11.12
C VAL A 146 -7.87 -2.87 -10.35
N ASN A 147 -7.76 -4.20 -10.45
CA ASN A 147 -8.64 -5.13 -9.76
C ASN A 147 -8.31 -5.26 -8.25
N SER A 148 -7.11 -4.83 -7.86
CA SER A 148 -6.61 -4.85 -6.49
C SER A 148 -5.46 -3.86 -6.36
N LEU A 149 -5.28 -3.32 -5.16
CA LEU A 149 -4.09 -2.59 -4.74
C LEU A 149 -3.67 -3.13 -3.38
N GLU A 150 -2.48 -3.69 -3.30
CA GLU A 150 -1.88 -4.17 -2.05
C GLU A 150 -0.47 -3.58 -1.92
N ILE A 151 -0.05 -3.31 -0.69
CA ILE A 151 1.34 -2.94 -0.41
C ILE A 151 1.88 -3.91 0.61
N ARG A 152 2.94 -4.61 0.23
CA ARG A 152 3.65 -5.57 1.07
C ARG A 152 4.98 -4.96 1.54
N SER A 153 5.58 -5.61 2.54
CA SER A 153 6.83 -5.14 3.17
C SER A 153 6.73 -3.77 3.87
N LEU A 154 5.51 -3.38 4.28
CA LEU A 154 5.18 -2.14 5.00
C LEU A 154 5.93 -1.95 6.34
N ARG A 155 6.54 -3.01 6.88
CA ARG A 155 7.35 -2.99 8.11
C ARG A 155 8.43 -1.89 8.08
N LYS A 156 8.86 -1.54 6.87
CA LYS A 156 9.97 -0.61 6.63
C LYS A 156 9.54 0.82 6.36
N ILE A 157 8.25 1.10 6.09
CA ILE A 157 7.72 2.47 5.90
C ILE A 157 6.89 2.95 7.09
N PHE A 158 6.24 2.05 7.84
CA PHE A 158 5.31 2.45 8.90
C PHE A 158 5.87 2.06 10.27
N GLY A 159 6.56 3.02 10.90
CA GLY A 159 6.66 3.12 12.36
C GLY A 159 7.19 1.90 13.12
N SER A 160 8.13 1.12 12.57
CA SER A 160 9.01 0.32 13.41
C SER A 160 10.39 0.97 13.36
N THR A 161 10.86 1.50 14.49
CA THR A 161 12.27 1.93 14.61
C THR A 161 13.11 0.79 14.10
N ALA A 162 13.81 0.98 12.98
CA ALA A 162 14.66 -0.07 12.44
C ALA A 162 15.63 -0.50 13.53
N LEU A 163 15.49 -1.76 13.94
CA LEU A 163 16.31 -2.32 14.99
C LEU A 163 17.72 -2.48 14.42
N ALA A 164 18.74 -2.06 15.16
CA ALA A 164 20.12 -2.23 14.73
C ALA A 164 20.42 -3.73 14.52
N PRO A 165 21.32 -4.12 13.59
CA PRO A 165 21.69 -5.52 13.41
C PRO A 165 22.05 -6.20 14.74
N GLY A 166 21.53 -7.40 14.95
CA GLY A 166 21.70 -8.19 16.17
C GLY A 166 20.84 -7.78 17.38
N THR A 167 19.96 -6.78 17.25
CA THR A 167 19.04 -6.36 18.33
C THR A 167 17.98 -7.42 18.63
N VAL A 168 17.56 -8.17 17.61
CA VAL A 168 16.57 -9.25 17.70
C VAL A 168 17.29 -10.59 17.78
N ASN A 169 17.08 -11.31 18.88
CA ASN A 169 17.46 -12.70 19.09
C ASN A 169 16.38 -13.40 19.95
N SER A 170 16.52 -14.71 20.18
CA SER A 170 15.51 -15.49 20.93
C SER A 170 15.26 -14.95 22.35
N GLY A 171 16.29 -14.40 22.99
CA GLY A 171 16.21 -13.78 24.31
C GLY A 171 15.69 -12.35 24.32
N THR A 172 15.52 -11.70 23.16
CA THR A 172 15.03 -10.32 23.08
C THR A 172 13.59 -10.26 23.58
N THR A 173 13.35 -9.42 24.59
CA THR A 173 12.01 -9.23 25.15
C THR A 173 11.19 -8.26 24.29
N LEU A 174 9.88 -8.50 24.18
CA LEU A 174 8.98 -7.58 23.47
C LEU A 174 8.98 -6.19 24.12
N ALA A 175 9.04 -6.14 25.45
CA ALA A 175 9.15 -4.89 26.19
C ALA A 175 10.42 -4.08 25.83
N SER A 176 11.56 -4.74 25.60
CA SER A 176 12.79 -4.05 25.16
C SER A 176 12.70 -3.50 23.73
N LEU A 177 11.74 -3.98 22.94
CA LEU A 177 11.40 -3.47 21.61
C LEU A 177 10.26 -2.43 21.65
N GLY A 178 9.83 -2.01 22.85
CA GLY A 178 8.72 -1.07 23.02
C GLY A 178 7.32 -1.68 22.96
N ILE A 179 7.21 -3.01 22.85
CA ILE A 179 5.94 -3.73 22.78
C ILE A 179 5.56 -4.20 24.19
N ALA A 180 4.79 -3.38 24.90
CA ALA A 180 4.39 -3.66 26.28
C ALA A 180 3.18 -4.62 26.40
N SER A 181 2.31 -4.65 25.38
CA SER A 181 1.08 -5.44 25.36
C SER A 181 0.84 -5.99 23.96
N PRO A 182 1.45 -7.13 23.60
CA PRO A 182 1.15 -7.80 22.34
C PRO A 182 -0.32 -8.22 22.25
N GLY A 183 -0.89 -8.16 21.05
CA GLY A 183 -2.30 -8.41 20.78
C GLY A 183 -2.51 -9.61 19.85
N ILE A 184 -3.55 -9.55 19.04
CA ILE A 184 -3.77 -10.52 17.97
C ILE A 184 -2.98 -10.08 16.74
N LEU A 185 -2.21 -10.99 16.16
CA LEU A 185 -1.55 -10.82 14.87
C LEU A 185 -2.34 -11.60 13.82
N GLU A 186 -2.76 -10.94 12.76
CA GLU A 186 -3.43 -11.60 11.64
C GLU A 186 -2.42 -11.91 10.53
N ILE A 187 -2.39 -13.17 10.09
CA ILE A 187 -1.50 -13.65 9.01
C ILE A 187 -2.37 -14.31 7.95
N SER A 188 -2.30 -13.81 6.72
CA SER A 188 -2.92 -14.43 5.54
C SER A 188 -1.88 -15.26 4.80
N ASN A 189 -2.17 -16.54 4.56
CA ASN A 189 -1.36 -17.43 3.73
C ASN A 189 -2.27 -18.17 2.75
N ASP A 190 -2.02 -18.05 1.45
CA ASP A 190 -2.84 -18.63 0.36
C ASP A 190 -4.35 -18.33 0.50
N GLY A 191 -4.69 -17.10 0.89
CA GLY A 191 -6.07 -16.66 1.10
C GLY A 191 -6.73 -17.18 2.38
N VAL A 192 -6.01 -17.96 3.20
CA VAL A 192 -6.44 -18.38 4.53
C VAL A 192 -5.92 -17.41 5.58
N VAL A 193 -6.84 -16.72 6.25
CA VAL A 193 -6.53 -15.81 7.35
C VAL A 193 -6.48 -16.56 8.66
N THR A 194 -5.35 -16.46 9.36
CA THR A 194 -5.12 -17.03 10.69
C THR A 194 -4.87 -15.92 11.70
N GLN A 195 -5.61 -15.95 12.81
CA GLN A 195 -5.40 -15.05 13.94
C GLN A 195 -4.49 -15.73 14.96
N VAL A 196 -3.29 -15.17 15.14
CA VAL A 196 -2.30 -15.62 16.11
C VAL A 196 -2.44 -14.80 17.38
N ASP A 197 -2.80 -15.46 18.48
CA ASP A 197 -2.87 -14.81 19.79
C ASP A 197 -1.47 -14.65 20.39
N LEU A 198 -1.00 -13.41 20.53
CA LEU A 198 0.28 -13.06 21.14
C LEU A 198 0.11 -12.44 22.53
N THR A 199 -1.09 -12.41 23.11
CA THR A 199 -1.35 -11.69 24.39
C THR A 199 -0.52 -12.19 25.57
N GLY A 200 -0.04 -13.44 25.52
CA GLY A 200 0.85 -14.03 26.52
C GLY A 200 2.35 -13.97 26.16
N ALA A 201 2.71 -13.46 24.98
CA ALA A 201 4.10 -13.41 24.54
C ALA A 201 4.88 -12.32 25.30
N VAL A 202 6.07 -12.67 25.78
CA VAL A 202 7.02 -11.77 26.46
C VAL A 202 8.35 -11.65 25.71
N SER A 203 8.67 -12.60 24.83
CA SER A 203 9.89 -12.61 24.01
C SER A 203 9.62 -12.80 22.51
N VAL A 204 10.61 -12.47 21.70
CA VAL A 204 10.63 -12.73 20.26
C VAL A 204 10.52 -14.22 19.97
N GLU A 205 11.18 -15.08 20.75
CA GLU A 205 11.07 -16.54 20.63
C GLU A 205 9.61 -17.01 20.77
N GLN A 206 8.87 -16.48 21.74
CA GLN A 206 7.47 -16.84 21.92
C GLN A 206 6.57 -16.34 20.79
N VAL A 207 6.90 -15.22 20.14
CA VAL A 207 6.19 -14.78 18.93
C VAL A 207 6.46 -15.73 17.78
N VAL A 208 7.71 -16.12 17.57
CA VAL A 208 8.11 -17.10 16.54
C VAL A 208 7.41 -18.44 16.77
N ASP A 209 7.43 -18.95 18.01
CA ASP A 209 6.76 -20.19 18.39
C ASP A 209 5.24 -20.11 18.22
N ALA A 210 4.62 -18.98 18.58
CA ALA A 210 3.19 -18.78 18.40
C ALA A 210 2.80 -18.81 16.92
N ILE A 211 3.56 -18.16 16.05
CA ILE A 211 3.31 -18.18 14.60
C ILE A 211 3.51 -19.60 14.05
N ASN A 212 4.65 -20.24 14.36
CA ASN A 212 4.97 -21.59 13.87
C ASN A 212 3.98 -22.68 14.34
N SER A 213 3.33 -22.47 15.49
CA SER A 213 2.35 -23.42 16.04
C SER A 213 0.92 -23.17 15.57
N GLN A 214 0.57 -21.94 15.20
CA GLN A 214 -0.80 -21.56 14.86
C GLN A 214 -1.02 -21.40 13.34
N VAL A 215 0.00 -21.04 12.58
CA VAL A 215 -0.12 -20.75 11.14
C VAL A 215 0.39 -21.93 10.31
N ASN A 216 -0.54 -22.63 9.65
CA ASN A 216 -0.18 -23.73 8.77
C ASN A 216 0.51 -23.23 7.50
N GLY A 217 1.57 -23.94 7.10
CA GLY A 217 2.31 -23.65 5.88
C GLY A 217 3.23 -22.43 5.95
N VAL A 218 3.36 -21.79 7.13
CA VAL A 218 4.29 -20.68 7.36
C VAL A 218 5.38 -21.11 8.35
N THR A 219 6.62 -20.77 8.05
CA THR A 219 7.76 -20.89 8.95
C THR A 219 8.24 -19.48 9.32
N ALA A 220 8.12 -19.13 10.60
CA ALA A 220 8.70 -17.93 11.19
C ALA A 220 10.13 -18.21 11.68
N THR A 221 11.08 -17.33 11.33
CA THR A 221 12.45 -17.36 11.85
C THR A 221 12.93 -15.95 12.16
N ILE A 222 13.90 -15.83 13.08
CA ILE A 222 14.62 -14.55 13.26
C ILE A 222 15.53 -14.38 12.05
N ASN A 223 15.47 -13.21 11.40
CA ASN A 223 16.25 -12.98 10.19
C ASN A 223 17.76 -13.01 10.47
N ALA A 224 18.56 -13.26 9.43
CA ALA A 224 20.01 -13.42 9.56
C ALA A 224 20.69 -12.18 10.16
N ASP A 225 20.16 -10.99 9.88
CA ASP A 225 20.70 -9.72 10.36
C ASP A 225 20.29 -9.40 11.81
N GLY A 226 19.38 -10.18 12.42
CA GLY A 226 18.87 -9.93 13.76
C GLY A 226 18.16 -8.58 13.89
N THR A 227 17.46 -8.14 12.84
CA THR A 227 16.67 -6.92 12.79
C THR A 227 15.17 -7.20 12.85
N GLY A 228 14.74 -8.46 12.72
CA GLY A 228 13.32 -8.81 12.71
C GLY A 228 13.01 -10.32 12.65
N ILE A 229 11.79 -10.62 12.24
CA ILE A 229 11.26 -11.98 12.04
C ILE A 229 10.85 -12.09 10.58
N ASP A 230 11.42 -13.05 9.87
CA ASP A 230 11.05 -13.46 8.52
C ASP A 230 9.97 -14.54 8.57
N LEU A 231 9.04 -14.49 7.61
CA LEU A 231 8.00 -15.48 7.42
C LEU A 231 8.17 -16.10 6.03
N GLU A 232 8.42 -17.40 5.97
CA GLU A 232 8.55 -18.15 4.73
C GLU A 232 7.34 -19.08 4.58
N SER A 233 6.60 -18.93 3.47
CA SER A 233 5.52 -19.87 3.14
C SER A 233 6.10 -21.07 2.40
N ALA A 234 5.72 -22.27 2.84
CA ALA A 234 6.00 -23.48 2.11
C ALA A 234 5.08 -23.54 0.89
N PHE A 235 5.52 -22.96 -0.23
CA PHE A 235 4.92 -23.23 -1.53
C PHE A 235 5.00 -24.74 -1.78
N LEU A 236 3.88 -25.44 -1.58
CA LEU A 236 3.71 -26.76 -2.15
C LEU A 236 3.72 -26.56 -3.66
N SER A 237 4.79 -26.99 -4.32
CA SER A 237 4.81 -27.19 -5.76
C SER A 237 3.74 -28.21 -6.13
N SER A 238 2.54 -27.72 -6.48
CA SER A 238 1.50 -28.50 -7.14
C SER A 238 1.51 -28.20 -8.63
#